data_AF-A0A1V4QXS6-F1
#
_entry.id   AF-A0A1V4QXS6-F1
#
_cell.length_a   1.000
_cell.length_b   1.000
_cell.length_c   1.000
_cell.angle_alpha   90.00
_cell.angle_beta   90.00
_cell.angle_gamma   90.00
#
_symmetry.space_group_name_H-M   'P 1'
#
loop_
_entity.id
_entity.type
_entity.pdbx_description
1 polymer ?
#
loop_
_entity_poly.entity_id
_entity_poly.type
_entity_poly.pdbx_seq_one_letter_code
_entity_poly.pdbx_strand_id
1 'polypeptide(L)'
;MLHERGEDEVTSDEVCKMLKDNGHKIDKWGKVEAVVDGQLTFIRAGSPKRNSWQITFRGSKPDSFKTRLETEDGFLLMPRGPVLLIPLSAIKELISDPDAFERDTIDVFVRFDEDRIVVFYKQRERDVTEHVLGLWPN
;
A
#
# COMPACT_ATOMS: atom_id res chain seq x y z
N MET A 1 -16.97 21.41 -5.85
CA MET A 1 -15.72 20.92 -5.23
C MET A 1 -15.27 19.76 -6.08
N LEU A 2 -14.17 19.92 -6.81
CA LEU A 2 -13.52 18.77 -7.44
C LEU A 2 -12.80 18.05 -6.30
N HIS A 3 -13.25 16.84 -5.95
CA HIS A 3 -12.49 15.97 -5.06
C HIS A 3 -11.11 15.75 -5.69
N GLU A 4 -10.02 16.05 -4.98
CA GLU A 4 -8.68 15.80 -5.49
C GLU A 4 -8.46 14.27 -5.57
N ARG A 5 -7.79 13.82 -6.64
CA ARG A 5 -7.53 12.40 -6.87
C ARG A 5 -6.77 11.83 -5.67
N GLY A 6 -7.35 10.85 -4.97
CA GLY A 6 -6.68 10.19 -3.84
C GLY A 6 -7.14 10.61 -2.45
N GLU A 7 -8.15 11.47 -2.31
CA GLU A 7 -8.62 11.95 -1.00
C GLU A 7 -9.67 11.07 -0.31
N ASP A 8 -10.31 10.16 -1.04
CA ASP A 8 -11.40 9.34 -0.49
C ASP A 8 -10.92 7.95 -0.11
N GLU A 9 -11.24 7.51 1.12
CA GLU A 9 -11.10 6.11 1.49
C GLU A 9 -12.20 5.29 0.82
N VAL A 10 -11.83 4.13 0.31
CA VAL A 10 -12.75 3.18 -0.31
C VAL A 10 -13.23 2.21 0.76
N THR A 11 -14.52 1.89 0.76
CA THR A 11 -15.07 1.02 1.80
C THR A 11 -14.54 -0.41 1.66
N SER A 12 -14.55 -1.15 2.76
CA SER A 12 -14.05 -2.52 2.80
C SER A 12 -14.75 -3.45 1.80
N ASP A 13 -16.07 -3.29 1.64
CA ASP A 13 -16.87 -4.10 0.73
C ASP A 13 -16.53 -3.82 -0.74
N GLU A 14 -16.28 -2.55 -1.08
CA GLU A 14 -15.88 -2.12 -2.40
C GLU A 14 -14.47 -2.60 -2.76
N VAL A 15 -13.52 -2.52 -1.83
CA VAL A 15 -12.18 -3.07 -2.02
C VAL A 15 -12.25 -4.59 -2.24
N CYS A 16 -13.07 -5.31 -1.45
CA CYS A 16 -13.29 -6.74 -1.64
C CYS A 16 -13.85 -7.05 -3.02
N LYS A 17 -14.80 -6.24 -3.51
CA LYS A 17 -15.37 -6.37 -4.84
C LYS A 17 -14.30 -6.14 -5.91
N MET A 18 -13.54 -5.05 -5.82
CA MET A 18 -12.46 -4.73 -6.77
C MET A 18 -11.41 -5.84 -6.85
N LEU A 19 -10.99 -6.41 -5.71
CA LEU A 19 -10.08 -7.56 -5.69
C LEU A 19 -10.64 -8.74 -6.50
N LYS A 20 -11.89 -9.12 -6.25
CA LYS A 20 -12.56 -10.24 -6.96
C LYS A 20 -12.75 -9.94 -8.44
N ASP A 21 -13.13 -8.72 -8.80
CA ASP A 21 -13.33 -8.29 -10.18
C ASP A 21 -12.01 -8.33 -10.98
N ASN A 22 -10.86 -8.21 -10.30
CA ASN A 22 -9.51 -8.38 -10.88
C ASN A 22 -8.98 -9.82 -10.80
N GLY A 23 -9.82 -10.79 -10.43
CA GLY A 23 -9.46 -12.20 -10.40
C GLY A 23 -8.68 -12.65 -9.17
N HIS A 24 -8.51 -11.79 -8.16
CA HIS A 24 -7.86 -12.17 -6.90
C HIS A 24 -8.77 -13.04 -6.04
N LYS A 25 -8.18 -14.04 -5.39
CA LYS A 25 -8.83 -14.88 -4.39
C LYS A 25 -8.62 -14.30 -3.00
N ILE A 26 -9.71 -14.03 -2.27
CA ILE A 26 -9.65 -13.60 -0.87
C ILE A 26 -9.85 -14.82 0.03
N ASP A 27 -8.76 -15.30 0.65
CA ASP A 27 -8.79 -16.46 1.57
C ASP A 27 -9.21 -16.06 2.99
N LYS A 28 -8.80 -14.87 3.44
CA LYS A 28 -9.18 -14.29 4.74
C LYS A 28 -9.30 -12.78 4.62
N TRP A 29 -10.21 -12.19 5.39
CA TRP A 29 -10.40 -10.75 5.43
C TRP A 29 -10.53 -10.26 6.86
N GLY A 30 -9.87 -9.14 7.16
CA GLY A 30 -9.85 -8.52 8.47
C GLY A 30 -9.75 -7.01 8.35
N LYS A 31 -9.82 -6.33 9.50
CA LYS A 31 -9.83 -4.85 9.54
C LYS A 31 -8.51 -4.22 9.05
N VAL A 32 -7.39 -4.86 9.38
CA VAL A 32 -6.04 -4.32 9.14
C VAL A 32 -5.18 -5.23 8.28
N GLU A 33 -5.61 -6.47 8.06
CA GLU A 33 -4.88 -7.51 7.35
C GLU A 33 -5.86 -8.44 6.65
N ALA A 34 -5.44 -9.01 5.53
CA ALA A 34 -6.15 -10.00 4.73
C ALA A 34 -5.16 -11.07 4.24
N VAL A 35 -5.69 -12.17 3.69
CA VAL A 35 -4.93 -13.12 2.89
C VAL A 35 -5.53 -13.10 1.49
N VAL A 36 -4.75 -12.63 0.52
CA VAL A 36 -5.12 -12.50 -0.89
C VAL A 36 -4.14 -13.33 -1.72
N ASP A 37 -4.66 -14.22 -2.56
CA ASP A 37 -3.89 -15.20 -3.34
C ASP A 37 -2.88 -16.00 -2.48
N GLY A 38 -3.31 -16.41 -1.28
CA GLY A 38 -2.46 -17.11 -0.32
C GLY A 38 -1.40 -16.24 0.37
N GLN A 39 -1.30 -14.95 0.06
CA GLN A 39 -0.29 -14.04 0.63
C GLN A 39 -0.88 -13.06 1.64
N LEU A 40 -0.11 -12.80 2.71
CA LEU A 40 -0.49 -11.80 3.72
C LEU A 40 -0.52 -10.41 3.08
N THR A 41 -1.62 -9.70 3.28
CA THR A 41 -1.87 -8.38 2.71
C THR A 41 -2.21 -7.40 3.83
N PHE A 42 -1.43 -6.33 3.95
CA PHE A 42 -1.61 -5.30 4.98
C PHE A 42 -2.50 -4.18 4.44
N ILE A 43 -3.62 -3.92 5.12
CA ILE A 43 -4.60 -2.91 4.69
C ILE A 43 -4.28 -1.57 5.37
N ARG A 44 -3.81 -0.59 4.63
CA ARG A 44 -3.43 0.74 5.16
C ARG A 44 -3.82 1.85 4.19
N ALA A 45 -4.77 2.70 4.60
CA ALA A 45 -5.17 3.88 3.82
C ALA A 45 -4.12 5.01 3.83
N GLY A 46 -3.16 4.94 4.75
CA GLY A 46 -2.16 5.97 4.99
C GLY A 46 -2.67 7.17 5.78
N SER A 47 -1.73 7.90 6.37
CA SER A 47 -1.99 9.14 7.11
C SER A 47 -1.73 10.34 6.21
N PRO A 48 -2.59 11.37 6.19
CA PRO A 48 -2.44 12.50 5.30
C PRO A 48 -1.16 13.29 5.60
N LYS A 49 -0.48 13.70 4.53
CA LYS A 49 0.65 14.64 4.51
C LYS A 49 0.45 15.65 3.39
N ARG A 50 1.30 16.67 3.34
CA ARG A 50 1.27 17.65 2.24
C ARG A 50 1.46 16.91 0.91
N ASN A 51 0.40 16.87 0.11
CA ASN A 51 0.34 16.25 -1.22
C ASN A 51 0.73 14.75 -1.25
N SER A 52 0.55 14.01 -0.16
CA SER A 52 0.91 12.58 -0.10
C SER A 52 0.28 11.87 1.09
N TRP A 53 0.39 10.55 1.13
CA TRP A 53 -0.11 9.68 2.18
C TRP A 53 1.03 8.86 2.77
N GLN A 54 1.26 8.98 4.08
CA GLN A 54 2.30 8.24 4.79
C GLN A 54 1.81 6.84 5.17
N ILE A 55 2.59 5.82 4.82
CA ILE A 55 2.44 4.44 5.29
C ILE A 55 3.62 4.13 6.22
N THR A 56 3.33 3.89 7.49
CA THR A 56 4.34 3.52 8.49
C THR A 56 4.41 2.01 8.65
N PHE A 57 5.54 1.44 8.28
CA PHE A 57 5.91 0.07 8.59
C PHE A 57 6.52 0.03 9.98
N ARG A 58 5.92 -0.73 10.90
CA ARG A 58 6.36 -0.83 12.30
C ARG A 58 6.42 -2.28 12.75
N GLY A 59 7.29 -2.51 13.72
CA GLY A 59 7.38 -3.76 14.47
C GLY A 59 8.65 -4.53 14.15
N SER A 60 8.97 -5.48 15.03
CA SER A 60 10.14 -6.36 14.91
C SER A 60 9.78 -7.84 15.13
N LYS A 61 8.48 -8.14 15.28
CA LYS A 61 8.01 -9.53 15.38
C LYS A 61 8.07 -10.19 13.99
N PRO A 62 8.28 -11.52 13.91
CA PRO A 62 8.39 -12.24 12.64
C PRO A 62 7.29 -11.94 11.61
N ASP A 63 6.05 -11.75 12.06
CA ASP A 63 4.90 -11.47 11.20
C ASP A 63 4.52 -9.99 11.13
N SER A 64 5.35 -9.11 11.69
CA SER A 64 5.08 -7.68 11.67
C SER A 64 5.21 -7.09 10.28
N PHE A 65 4.51 -5.99 10.04
CA PHE A 65 4.50 -5.32 8.75
C PHE A 65 5.91 -4.94 8.26
N LYS A 66 6.78 -4.47 9.17
CA LYS A 66 8.17 -4.13 8.84
C LYS A 66 9.00 -5.36 8.49
N THR A 67 8.85 -6.45 9.24
CA THR A 67 9.58 -7.71 8.96
C THR A 67 9.14 -8.32 7.63
N ARG A 68 7.85 -8.27 7.31
CA ARG A 68 7.35 -8.72 6.00
C ARG A 68 7.85 -7.87 4.84
N LEU A 69 7.97 -6.55 5.05
CA LEU A 69 8.64 -5.67 4.09
C LEU A 69 10.13 -6.04 3.92
N GLU A 70 10.81 -6.40 5.01
CA GLU A 70 12.22 -6.80 4.97
C GLU A 70 12.45 -8.08 4.17
N THR A 71 11.55 -9.05 4.31
CA THR A 71 11.58 -10.34 3.61
C THR A 71 10.86 -10.32 2.26
N GLU A 72 10.39 -9.15 1.80
CA GLU A 72 9.69 -8.97 0.52
C GLU A 72 8.44 -9.85 0.36
N ASP A 73 7.77 -10.16 1.48
CA ASP A 73 6.70 -11.16 1.52
C ASP A 73 5.33 -10.53 1.79
N GLY A 74 4.46 -10.58 0.78
CA GLY A 74 3.10 -10.10 0.85
C GLY A 74 2.87 -8.76 0.12
N PHE A 75 1.76 -8.11 0.46
CA PHE A 75 1.30 -6.90 -0.22
C PHE A 75 0.91 -5.79 0.75
N LEU A 76 1.00 -4.55 0.28
CA LEU A 76 0.29 -3.39 0.80
C LEU A 76 -0.99 -3.20 -0.02
N LEU A 77 -2.15 -3.26 0.64
CA LEU A 77 -3.43 -2.84 0.10
C LEU A 77 -3.75 -1.44 0.61
N MET A 78 -3.80 -0.45 -0.29
CA MET A 78 -4.13 0.93 0.04
C MET A 78 -5.56 1.27 -0.44
N PRO A 79 -6.56 1.21 0.46
CA PRO A 79 -7.96 1.44 0.12
C PRO A 79 -8.29 2.93 0.04
N ARG A 80 -7.64 3.66 -0.88
CA ARG A 80 -7.78 5.11 -0.99
C ARG A 80 -7.54 5.57 -2.42
N GLY A 81 -8.42 6.42 -2.94
CA GLY A 81 -8.36 6.86 -4.34
C GLY A 81 -8.42 5.67 -5.31
N PRO A 82 -7.57 5.65 -6.36
CA PRO A 82 -7.26 4.41 -7.07
C PRO A 82 -6.74 3.36 -6.07
N VAL A 83 -7.49 2.28 -5.85
CA VAL A 83 -7.10 1.26 -4.87
C VAL A 83 -5.87 0.53 -5.36
N LEU A 84 -4.83 0.47 -4.54
CA LEU A 84 -3.55 -0.13 -4.90
C LEU A 84 -3.33 -1.46 -4.18
N LEU A 85 -2.81 -2.46 -4.90
CA LEU A 85 -2.27 -3.70 -4.34
C LEU A 85 -0.79 -3.82 -4.71
N ILE A 86 0.07 -3.30 -3.85
CA ILE A 86 1.51 -3.13 -4.13
C ILE A 86 2.29 -4.28 -3.48
N PRO A 87 3.09 -5.04 -4.25
CA PRO A 87 4.00 -6.03 -3.67
C PRO A 87 5.00 -5.36 -2.72
N LEU A 88 5.29 -5.99 -1.57
CA LEU A 88 6.27 -5.44 -0.65
C LEU A 88 7.69 -5.39 -1.23
N SER A 89 8.02 -6.26 -2.19
CA SER A 89 9.27 -6.19 -2.97
C SER A 89 9.43 -4.84 -3.69
N ALA A 90 8.39 -4.35 -4.37
CA ALA A 90 8.42 -3.07 -5.06
C ALA A 90 8.70 -1.88 -4.12
N ILE A 91 8.23 -1.96 -2.87
CA ILE A 91 8.49 -0.97 -1.83
C ILE A 91 9.90 -1.14 -1.25
N LYS A 92 10.34 -2.37 -0.99
CA LYS A 92 11.67 -2.70 -0.47
C LYS A 92 12.77 -2.19 -1.39
N GLU A 93 12.60 -2.28 -2.70
CA GLU A 93 13.55 -1.77 -3.70
C GLU A 93 13.86 -0.27 -3.54
N LEU A 94 12.97 0.52 -2.94
CA LEU A 94 13.18 1.95 -2.65
C LEU A 94 14.09 2.18 -1.45
N ILE A 95 14.14 1.24 -0.51
CA ILE A 95 14.82 1.40 0.77
C ILE A 95 16.29 1.06 0.61
N SER A 96 17.09 2.09 0.30
CA SER A 96 18.51 1.94 -0.01
C SER A 96 19.43 1.98 1.22
N ASP A 97 19.00 2.55 2.35
CA ASP A 97 19.85 2.59 3.54
C ASP A 97 19.74 1.29 4.35
N PRO A 98 20.87 0.62 4.63
CA PRO A 98 20.88 -0.69 5.31
C PRO A 98 20.26 -0.62 6.71
N ASP A 99 20.50 0.48 7.43
CA ASP A 99 20.05 0.65 8.81
C ASP A 99 18.54 0.98 8.91
N ALA A 100 17.81 1.09 7.78
CA ALA A 100 16.38 1.38 7.81
C ALA A 100 15.59 0.33 8.60
N PHE A 101 15.98 -0.94 8.50
CA PHE A 101 15.30 -2.06 9.16
C PHE A 101 15.70 -2.22 10.64
N GLU A 102 16.80 -1.58 11.06
CA GLU A 102 17.20 -1.50 12.47
C GLU A 102 16.33 -0.50 13.26
N ARG A 103 15.73 0.48 12.58
CA ARG A 103 14.82 1.47 13.19
C ARG A 103 13.50 0.85 13.60
N ASP A 104 12.80 1.45 14.57
CA ASP A 104 11.47 0.99 14.98
C ASP A 104 10.43 1.12 13.84
N THR A 105 10.60 2.13 12.99
CA THR A 105 9.69 2.43 11.89
C THR A 105 10.40 2.76 10.59
N ILE A 106 9.75 2.42 9.48
CA ILE A 106 10.07 2.91 8.14
C ILE A 106 8.82 3.60 7.60
N ASP A 107 8.94 4.87 7.23
CA ASP A 107 7.86 5.64 6.64
C ASP A 107 8.08 5.76 5.15
N VAL A 108 7.13 5.26 4.36
CA VAL A 108 7.07 5.51 2.91
C VAL A 108 5.85 6.37 2.61
N PHE A 109 5.84 6.98 1.44
CA PHE A 109 4.78 7.91 1.05
C PHE A 109 4.22 7.51 -0.30
N VAL A 110 2.91 7.64 -0.46
CA VAL A 110 2.19 7.45 -1.72
C VAL A 110 1.66 8.80 -2.18
N ARG A 111 1.94 9.17 -3.42
CA ARG A 111 1.45 10.39 -4.06
C ARG A 111 0.65 10.02 -5.30
N PHE A 112 -0.51 10.66 -5.46
CA PHE A 112 -1.35 10.54 -6.64
C PHE A 112 -1.10 11.76 -7.53
N ASP A 113 -0.30 11.59 -8.58
CA ASP A 113 -0.04 12.64 -9.58
C ASP A 113 -1.13 12.58 -10.67
N GLU A 114 -1.10 13.50 -11.63
CA GLU A 114 -2.10 13.57 -12.70
C GLU A 114 -2.04 12.35 -13.64
N ASP A 115 -0.85 11.88 -13.96
CA ASP A 115 -0.58 10.82 -14.94
C ASP A 115 -0.14 9.49 -14.29
N ARG A 116 0.37 9.52 -13.06
CA ARG A 116 0.95 8.36 -12.39
C ARG A 116 0.72 8.33 -10.87
N ILE A 117 0.97 7.18 -10.26
CA ILE A 117 0.93 6.99 -8.81
C ILE A 117 2.32 6.60 -8.36
N VAL A 118 2.87 7.33 -7.40
CA VAL A 118 4.26 7.22 -6.99
C VAL A 118 4.37 6.80 -5.55
N VAL A 119 5.14 5.74 -5.28
CA VAL A 119 5.66 5.45 -3.93
C VAL A 119 7.05 6.04 -3.82
N PHE A 120 7.32 6.75 -2.73
CA PHE A 120 8.65 7.30 -2.50
C PHE A 120 9.13 7.11 -1.07
N TYR A 121 10.45 7.01 -0.95
CA TYR A 121 11.18 6.92 0.30
C TYR A 121 12.46 7.76 0.16
N LYS A 122 12.57 8.82 0.97
CA LYS A 122 13.63 9.83 0.88
C LYS A 122 13.70 10.43 -0.55
N GLN A 123 14.81 10.25 -1.25
CA GLN A 123 15.04 10.79 -2.60
C GLN A 123 14.76 9.76 -3.72
N ARG A 124 14.26 8.57 -3.36
CA ARG A 124 13.96 7.52 -4.34
C ARG A 124 12.46 7.40 -4.50
N GLU A 125 12.04 7.28 -5.75
CA GLU A 125 10.64 7.12 -6.14
C GLU A 125 10.48 5.95 -7.10
N ARG A 126 9.30 5.35 -7.10
CA ARG A 126 8.87 4.28 -8.00
C ARG A 126 7.44 4.55 -8.44
N ASP A 127 7.23 4.46 -9.75
CA ASP A 127 5.89 4.40 -10.32
C ASP A 127 5.25 3.04 -9.98
N VAL A 128 4.03 3.08 -9.45
CA VAL A 128 3.25 1.89 -9.06
C VAL A 128 1.88 1.89 -9.73
N THR A 129 1.71 2.65 -10.81
CA THR A 129 0.42 2.79 -11.51
C THR A 129 -0.10 1.44 -12.01
N GLU A 130 0.78 0.49 -12.36
CA GLU A 130 0.42 -0.87 -12.77
C GLU A 130 -0.23 -1.70 -11.65
N HIS A 131 -0.14 -1.26 -10.39
CA HIS A 131 -0.69 -1.94 -9.22
C HIS A 131 -2.09 -1.46 -8.82
N VAL A 132 -2.74 -0.64 -9.65
CA VAL A 132 -4.13 -0.21 -9.46
C VAL A 132 -5.08 -1.37 -9.71
N LEU A 133 -5.88 -1.73 -8.70
CA LEU A 133 -6.98 -2.69 -8.83
C LEU A 133 -8.21 -2.05 -9.48
N GLY A 134 -8.48 -0.79 -9.19
CA GLY A 134 -9.66 -0.12 -9.70
C GLY A 134 -9.63 1.36 -9.39
N LEU A 135 -10.23 2.13 -10.28
CA LEU A 135 -10.56 3.51 -9.98
C LEU A 135 -11.81 3.49 -9.10
N TRP A 136 -11.70 4.08 -7.91
CA TRP A 136 -12.89 4.43 -7.15
C TRP A 136 -13.73 5.38 -8.02
N PRO A 137 -14.99 5.04 -8.37
CA PRO A 137 -15.75 5.85 -9.30
C PRO A 137 -16.11 7.17 -8.63
N ASN A 138 -15.88 8.25 -9.37
CA ASN A 138 -16.88 9.32 -9.42
C ASN A 138 -18.01 8.86 -10.32
#